data_AF-A0A942NVI4-F1
#
_entry.id   AF-A0A942NVI4-F1
#
_cell.length_a   1.000
_cell.length_b   1.000
_cell.length_c   1.000
_cell.angle_alpha   90.00
_cell.angle_beta   90.00
_cell.angle_gamma   90.00
#
_symmetry.space_group_name_H-M   'P 1'
#
loop_
_entity.id
_entity.type
_entity.pdbx_description
1 polymer ?
#
loop_
_entity_poly.entity_id
_entity_poly.type
_entity_poly.pdbx_seq_one_letter_code
_entity_poly.pdbx_strand_id
1 'polypeptide(L)' 'AQHRGKLDRFESERRDFFERVRQAYLTRARQEPRRYSIIDAAMPLAEVQNQIGRAIEALVS' A
#
# COMPACT_ATOMS: atom_id res chain seq x y z
N ALA A 1 8.95 21.55 -6.19
CA ALA A 1 8.58 20.13 -6.29
C ALA A 1 9.52 19.41 -7.27
N GLN A 2 10.75 19.12 -6.87
CA GLN A 2 11.72 18.42 -7.73
C GLN A 2 12.73 17.66 -6.87
N HIS A 3 12.53 16.35 -6.76
CA HIS A 3 13.60 15.37 -6.57
C HIS A 3 13.14 14.06 -7.22
N ARG A 4 12.98 14.08 -8.55
CA ARG A 4 13.11 12.82 -9.31
C ARG A 4 14.59 12.69 -9.64
N GLY A 5 15.35 12.24 -8.64
CA GLY A 5 16.69 11.73 -8.89
C GLY A 5 16.61 10.55 -9.86
N LYS A 6 17.76 10.15 -10.42
CA LYS A 6 17.89 8.94 -11.24
C LYS A 6 17.09 7.79 -10.59
N LEU A 7 16.22 7.13 -11.36
CA LEU A 7 15.43 5.99 -10.89
C LEU A 7 16.34 5.00 -10.18
N ASP A 8 15.96 4.62 -8.96
CA ASP A 8 16.72 3.63 -8.21
C ASP A 8 16.57 2.22 -8.83
N ARG A 9 17.27 1.24 -8.26
CA ARG A 9 17.26 -0.14 -8.77
C ARG A 9 15.86 -0.77 -8.74
N PHE A 10 14.98 -0.35 -7.83
CA PHE A 10 13.62 -0.88 -7.74
C PHE A 10 12.69 -0.16 -8.72
N GLU A 11 12.81 1.15 -8.85
CA GLU A 11 11.99 1.97 -9.75
C GLU A 11 12.27 1.69 -11.24
N SER A 12 13.42 1.07 -11.55
CA SER A 12 13.80 0.63 -12.89
C SER A 12 13.35 -0.80 -13.26
N GLU A 13 12.67 -1.50 -12.35
CA GLU A 13 12.16 -2.85 -12.60
C GLU A 13 10.99 -2.89 -13.58
N ARG A 14 10.75 -4.06 -14.18
CA ARG A 14 9.61 -4.27 -15.09
C ARG A 14 8.29 -4.37 -14.31
N ARG A 15 7.17 -4.04 -14.96
CA ARG A 15 5.81 -4.09 -14.38
C ARG A 15 5.50 -5.41 -13.64
N ASP A 16 5.93 -6.54 -14.19
CA ASP A 16 5.71 -7.86 -13.58
C ASP A 16 6.34 -8.01 -12.20
N PHE A 17 7.47 -7.34 -11.95
CA PHE A 17 8.08 -7.30 -10.62
C PHE A 17 7.12 -6.67 -9.60
N PHE A 18 6.56 -5.50 -9.93
CA PHE A 18 5.63 -4.78 -9.05
C PHE A 18 4.32 -5.54 -8.86
N GLU A 19 3.82 -6.24 -9.89
CA GLU A 19 2.62 -7.07 -9.75
C GLU A 19 2.86 -8.22 -8.78
N ARG A 20 4.01 -8.92 -8.87
CA ARG A 20 4.36 -9.95 -7.89
C ARG A 20 4.46 -9.40 -6.46
N VAL A 21 5.07 -8.22 -6.30
CA VAL A 21 5.16 -7.54 -5.00
C VAL A 21 3.77 -7.21 -4.44
N ARG A 22 2.88 -6.65 -5.27
CA ARG A 22 1.48 -6.38 -4.92
C ARG A 22 0.77 -7.65 -4.44
N GLN A 23 0.88 -8.74 -5.19
CA GLN A 23 0.24 -10.01 -4.83
C GLN A 23 0.81 -10.62 -3.53
N ALA A 24 2.11 -10.45 -3.27
CA ALA A 24 2.74 -10.91 -2.03
C ALA A 24 2.18 -10.17 -0.81
N TYR A 25 2.03 -8.83 -0.88
CA TYR A 25 1.41 -8.05 0.19
C TYR A 25 -0.07 -8.43 0.41
N LEU A 26 -0.85 -8.57 -0.66
CA LEU A 26 -2.25 -8.98 -0.57
C LEU A 26 -2.41 -10.38 0.04
N THR A 27 -1.54 -11.31 -0.33
CA THR A 27 -1.54 -12.67 0.25
C THR A 27 -1.30 -12.63 1.75
N ARG A 28 -0.29 -11.88 2.21
CA ARG A 28 -0.03 -11.72 3.65
C ARG A 28 -1.20 -11.08 4.39
N ALA A 29 -1.81 -10.05 3.81
CA ALA A 29 -2.97 -9.39 4.40
C ALA A 29 -4.18 -10.33 4.54
N ARG A 30 -4.41 -11.21 3.55
CA ARG A 30 -5.46 -12.25 3.64
C ARG A 30 -5.15 -13.33 4.66
N GLN A 31 -3.88 -13.70 4.83
CA GLN A 31 -3.45 -14.72 5.78
C GLN A 31 -3.53 -14.25 7.23
N GLU A 32 -3.29 -12.96 7.48
CA GLU A 32 -3.28 -12.38 8.83
C GLU A 32 -4.20 -11.15 8.92
N PRO A 33 -5.53 -11.29 8.73
CA PRO A 33 -6.45 -10.16 8.64
C PRO A 33 -6.56 -9.33 9.93
N ARG A 34 -6.12 -9.87 11.06
CA ARG A 34 -6.02 -9.14 12.34
C ARG A 34 -4.79 -8.23 12.43
N ARG A 35 -3.77 -8.46 11.60
CA ARG A 35 -2.49 -7.73 11.62
C ARG A 35 -2.35 -6.74 10.48
N TYR A 36 -3.12 -6.90 9.41
CA TYR A 36 -3.04 -6.05 8.22
C TYR A 36 -4.39 -5.39 7.94
N SER A 37 -4.33 -4.10 7.60
CA SER A 37 -5.44 -3.38 6.98
C SER A 37 -5.06 -3.00 5.55
N ILE A 38 -5.96 -3.23 4.60
CA ILE A 38 -5.75 -2.86 3.19
C ILE A 38 -6.39 -1.48 2.96
N ILE A 39 -5.59 -0.55 2.45
CA ILE A 39 -6.02 0.81 2.08
C ILE A 39 -5.95 0.94 0.56
N ASP A 40 -7.03 1.38 -0.07
CA ASP A 40 -7.05 1.58 -1.53
C ASP A 40 -6.44 2.94 -1.91
N ALA A 41 -5.16 2.92 -2.28
CA ALA A 41 -4.41 4.09 -2.71
C ALA A 41 -4.84 4.64 -4.09
N ALA A 42 -5.74 3.97 -4.83
CA ALA A 42 -6.29 4.51 -6.08
C ALA A 42 -7.39 5.55 -5.86
N MET A 43 -7.94 5.63 -4.65
CA MET A 43 -8.99 6.59 -4.28
C MET A 43 -8.42 8.01 -4.11
N PRO A 44 -9.27 9.06 -4.13
CA PRO A 44 -8.86 10.42 -3.80
C PRO A 44 -8.20 10.51 -2.43
N LEU A 45 -7.24 11.44 -2.25
CA LEU A 45 -6.45 11.58 -1.02
C LEU A 45 -7.30 11.62 0.25
N ALA A 46 -8.41 12.37 0.23
CA ALA A 46 -9.32 12.47 1.37
C ALA A 46 -9.92 11.10 1.77
N GLU A 47 -10.23 10.26 0.79
CA GLU A 47 -10.78 8.93 1.04
C GLU A 47 -9.70 7.95 1.53
N VAL A 48 -8.47 8.06 1.02
CA VAL A 48 -7.33 7.31 1.55
C VAL A 48 -7.10 7.66 3.02
N GLN A 49 -7.14 8.95 3.37
CA GLN A 49 -7.02 9.41 4.76
C GLN A 49 -8.15 8.88 5.65
N ASN A 50 -9.39 8.88 5.17
CA ASN A 50 -10.53 8.31 5.89
C ASN A 50 -10.36 6.82 6.15
N GLN A 51 -9.92 6.04 5.16
CA GLN A 51 -9.66 4.61 5.32
C GLN A 51 -8.56 4.35 6.35
N ILE A 52 -7.48 5.13 6.34
CA ILE A 52 -6.40 5.03 7.33
C ILE A 52 -6.94 5.32 8.74
N GLY A 53 -7.73 6.40 8.90
CA GLY A 53 -8.34 6.75 10.19
C GLY A 53 -9.16 5.60 10.77
N ARG A 54 -10.08 5.03 9.98
CA ARG A 54 -10.89 3.87 10.39
C ARG A 54 -10.04 2.66 10.79
N ALA A 55 -8.97 2.39 10.04
CA ALA A 55 -8.08 1.27 10.35
C ALA A 55 -7.34 1.46 11.68
N ILE A 56 -6.94 2.69 12.01
CA ILE A 56 -6.30 3.03 13.28
C ILE A 56 -7.31 2.95 14.43
N GLU A 57 -8.52 3.50 14.26
CA GLU A 57 -9.59 3.42 15.28
C GLU A 57 -9.92 1.98 15.66
N ALA A 58 -9.96 1.07 14.68
CA ALA A 58 -10.18 -0.35 14.90
C ALA A 58 -9.04 -1.07 15.65
N LEU A 59 -7.85 -0.49 15.75
CA LEU A 59 -6.71 -1.06 16.50
C LEU A 59 -6.66 -0.60 17.96
N VAL A 60 -7.25 0.55 18.28
CA VAL A 60 -7.19 1.15 19.62
C VAL A 60 -8.48 0.98 20.43
N SER A 61 -9.53 0.45 19.80
CA SER A 61 -10.83 0.14 20.42
C SER A 61 -10.92 -1.35 20.78
#